data_AF-A0AAJ2CSV6-F1
#
_entry.id   AF-A0AAJ2CSV6-F1
#
_cell.length_a   1.000
_cell.length_b   1.000
_cell.length_c   1.000
_cell.angle_alpha   90.00
_cell.angle_beta   90.00
_cell.angle_gamma   90.00
#
_symmetry.space_group_name_H-M   'P 1'
#
loop_
_entity.id
_entity.type
_entity.pdbx_description
1 polymer ?
#
loop_
_entity_poly.entity_id
_entity_poly.type
_entity_poly.pdbx_seq_one_letter_code
_entity_poly.pdbx_strand_id
1 'polypeptide(L)'
;MEPNLEDVWEQALAAERRYGDDAIEMITVRMIECLKLRDYIEAGFWSAVANRLGDLHAIKTKICPISFSGDHIAPVGMDSDTPSVSVNKIGV
;
A
#
# COMPACT_ATOMS: atom_id res chain seq x y z
N MET A 1 -12.21 -20.66 -23.08
CA MET A 1 -10.85 -21.04 -22.65
C MET A 1 -10.68 -20.42 -21.28
N GLU A 2 -10.47 -21.23 -20.25
CA GLU A 2 -10.27 -20.72 -18.88
C GLU A 2 -8.89 -20.05 -18.78
N PRO A 3 -8.77 -18.90 -18.09
CA PRO A 3 -7.48 -18.25 -17.89
C PRO A 3 -6.58 -19.12 -17.01
N ASN A 4 -5.28 -19.17 -17.35
CA ASN A 4 -4.29 -19.86 -16.55
C ASN A 4 -4.23 -19.23 -15.14
N LEU A 5 -4.40 -20.05 -14.11
CA LEU A 5 -4.50 -19.59 -12.74
C LEU A 5 -3.21 -18.94 -12.23
N GLU A 6 -2.05 -19.42 -12.70
CA GLU A 6 -0.74 -18.87 -12.33
C GLU A 6 -0.58 -17.45 -12.88
N ASP A 7 -0.88 -17.25 -14.16
CA ASP A 7 -0.82 -15.94 -14.83
C ASP A 7 -1.76 -14.92 -14.17
N VAL A 8 -2.95 -15.35 -13.74
CA VAL A 8 -3.91 -14.49 -13.02
C VAL A 8 -3.33 -14.01 -11.68
N TRP A 9 -2.67 -14.90 -10.94
CA TRP A 9 -2.06 -14.58 -9.65
C TRP A 9 -0.83 -13.69 -9.79
N GLU A 10 0.04 -13.98 -10.76
CA GLU A 10 1.19 -13.14 -11.08
C GLU A 10 0.76 -11.71 -11.41
N GLN A 11 -0.28 -11.58 -12.24
CA GLN A 11 -0.79 -10.27 -12.64
C GLN A 11 -1.48 -9.53 -11.50
N ALA A 12 -2.21 -10.24 -10.62
CA ALA A 12 -2.81 -9.64 -9.43
C ALA A 12 -1.72 -9.10 -8.48
N LEU A 13 -0.66 -9.89 -8.20
CA LEU A 13 0.44 -9.44 -7.36
C LEU A 13 1.23 -8.29 -7.99
N ALA A 14 1.43 -8.31 -9.30
CA ALA A 14 2.07 -7.22 -10.02
C ALA A 14 1.25 -5.91 -9.93
N ALA A 15 -0.08 -6.01 -10.04
CA ALA A 15 -0.98 -4.87 -9.91
C ALA A 15 -0.99 -4.30 -8.49
N GLU A 16 -1.10 -5.14 -7.46
CA GLU A 16 -1.01 -4.72 -6.05
C GLU A 16 0.31 -4.01 -5.76
N ARG A 17 1.45 -4.56 -6.24
CA ARG A 17 2.77 -3.94 -6.05
C ARG A 17 2.88 -2.58 -6.73
N ARG A 18 2.20 -2.39 -7.86
CA ARG A 18 2.32 -1.18 -8.69
C ARG A 18 1.37 -0.08 -8.27
N TYR A 19 0.15 -0.43 -7.90
CA TYR A 19 -0.96 0.50 -7.68
C TYR A 19 -1.49 0.48 -6.24
N GLY A 20 -1.11 -0.50 -5.42
CA GLY A 20 -1.56 -0.62 -4.04
C GLY A 20 -3.09 -0.71 -3.96
N ASP A 21 -3.69 0.14 -3.14
CA ASP A 21 -5.13 0.15 -2.92
C ASP A 21 -5.93 0.51 -4.19
N ASP A 22 -5.33 1.22 -5.15
CA ASP A 22 -5.95 1.59 -6.42
C ASP A 22 -5.91 0.44 -7.46
N ALA A 23 -5.27 -0.69 -7.16
CA ALA A 23 -5.07 -1.79 -8.11
C ALA A 23 -6.40 -2.33 -8.68
N ILE A 24 -7.44 -2.44 -7.86
CA ILE A 24 -8.76 -2.93 -8.30
C ILE A 24 -9.37 -1.97 -9.33
N GLU A 25 -9.29 -0.65 -9.10
CA GLU A 25 -9.81 0.35 -10.02
C GLU A 25 -9.06 0.30 -11.36
N MET A 26 -7.72 0.26 -11.32
CA MET A 26 -6.88 0.21 -12.51
C MET A 26 -7.15 -1.02 -13.38
N ILE A 27 -7.34 -2.19 -12.76
CA ILE A 27 -7.67 -3.44 -13.48
C ILE A 27 -9.09 -3.39 -14.03
N THR A 28 -10.03 -2.79 -13.30
CA THR A 28 -11.41 -2.63 -13.76
C THR A 28 -11.49 -1.72 -14.99
N VAL A 29 -10.73 -0.62 -15.01
CA VAL A 29 -10.60 0.24 -16.21
C VAL A 29 -10.09 -0.57 -17.39
N ARG A 30 -9.02 -1.36 -17.19
CA ARG A 30 -8.44 -2.20 -18.24
C ARG A 30 -9.43 -3.23 -18.79
N MET A 31 -10.20 -3.88 -17.91
CA MET A 31 -11.28 -4.79 -18.30
C MET A 31 -12.33 -4.08 -19.17
N ILE A 32 -12.75 -2.87 -18.78
CA ILE A 32 -13.72 -2.08 -19.55
C ILE A 32 -13.17 -1.71 -20.94
N GLU A 33 -11.88 -1.39 -21.06
CA GLU A 33 -11.23 -1.16 -22.36
C GLU A 33 -11.31 -2.40 -23.26
N CYS A 34 -11.00 -3.59 -22.75
CA CYS A 34 -11.13 -4.84 -23.49
C CYS A 34 -12.57 -5.07 -23.96
N LEU A 35 -13.56 -4.81 -23.10
CA LEU A 35 -14.99 -4.93 -23.45
C LEU A 35 -15.39 -3.96 -24.58
N LYS A 36 -14.89 -2.71 -24.54
CA LYS A 36 -15.13 -1.73 -25.62
C LYS A 36 -14.55 -2.20 -26.96
N LEU A 37 -13.41 -2.89 -26.91
CA LEU A 37 -12.75 -3.50 -28.08
C LEU A 37 -13.35 -4.84 -28.49
N ARG A 38 -14.36 -5.35 -27.75
CA ARG A 38 -14.96 -6.69 -27.91
C ARG A 38 -13.97 -7.83 -27.73
N ASP A 39 -12.87 -7.59 -27.02
CA ASP A 39 -11.96 -8.65 -26.60
C ASP A 39 -12.47 -9.27 -25.31
N TYR A 40 -13.40 -10.21 -25.46
CA TYR A 40 -14.03 -10.88 -24.32
C TYR A 40 -13.09 -11.87 -23.63
N ILE A 41 -12.05 -12.37 -24.32
CA ILE A 41 -11.08 -13.28 -23.72
C ILE A 41 -10.21 -12.49 -22.76
N GLU A 42 -9.65 -11.37 -23.21
CA GLU A 42 -8.82 -10.52 -22.37
C GLU A 42 -9.65 -9.86 -21.25
N ALA A 43 -10.90 -9.47 -21.52
CA ALA A 43 -11.81 -8.98 -20.47
C ALA A 43 -12.07 -10.05 -19.40
N GLY A 44 -12.26 -11.32 -19.79
CA GLY A 44 -12.42 -12.44 -18.86
C GLY A 44 -11.20 -12.66 -17.99
N PHE A 45 -9.99 -12.53 -18.56
CA PHE A 45 -8.74 -12.57 -17.81
C PHE A 45 -8.66 -11.45 -16.76
N TRP A 46 -8.92 -10.20 -17.15
CA TRP A 46 -8.88 -9.07 -16.21
C TRP A 46 -9.96 -9.14 -15.13
N SER A 47 -11.13 -9.73 -15.44
CA SER A 47 -12.14 -10.03 -14.43
C SER A 47 -11.64 -11.04 -13.38
N ALA A 48 -10.94 -12.09 -13.81
CA ALA A 48 -10.35 -13.06 -12.89
C ALA A 48 -9.26 -12.41 -12.00
N VAL A 49 -8.43 -11.52 -12.57
CA VAL A 49 -7.41 -10.76 -11.83
C VAL A 49 -8.06 -9.85 -10.78
N ALA A 50 -9.13 -9.13 -11.13
CA ALA A 50 -9.85 -8.26 -10.20
C ALA A 50 -10.45 -9.04 -9.02
N ASN A 51 -11.00 -10.23 -9.27
CA ASN A 51 -11.51 -11.11 -8.20
C ASN A 51 -10.40 -11.52 -7.22
N ARG A 52 -9.21 -11.85 -7.72
CA ARG A 52 -8.06 -12.19 -6.84
C ARG A 52 -7.53 -11.01 -6.04
N LEU A 53 -7.53 -9.81 -6.61
CA LEU A 53 -7.23 -8.60 -5.84
C LEU A 53 -8.25 -8.37 -4.73
N GLY A 54 -9.54 -8.58 -5.00
CA GLY A 54 -10.59 -8.52 -3.98
C GLY A 54 -10.34 -9.51 -2.83
N ASP A 55 -9.97 -10.75 -3.15
CA ASP A 55 -9.59 -11.77 -2.15
C ASP A 55 -8.39 -11.31 -1.30
N LEU A 56 -7.35 -10.75 -1.94
CA LEU A 56 -6.15 -10.23 -1.26
C LEU A 56 -6.48 -9.06 -0.32
N HIS A 57 -7.26 -8.08 -0.78
CA HIS A 57 -7.68 -6.94 0.03
C HIS A 57 -8.57 -7.36 1.19
N ALA A 58 -9.43 -8.36 1.00
CA ALA A 58 -10.24 -8.93 2.08
C ALA A 58 -9.37 -9.59 3.18
N ILE A 59 -8.19 -10.13 2.84
CA ILE A 59 -7.22 -10.63 3.82
C ILE A 59 -6.52 -9.48 4.53
N LYS A 60 -6.01 -8.49 3.78
CA LYS A 60 -5.32 -7.31 4.31
C LYS A 60 -6.18 -6.56 5.33
N THR A 61 -7.45 -6.35 5.01
CA THR A 61 -8.43 -5.69 5.89
C THR A 61 -8.81 -6.54 7.11
N LYS A 62 -8.79 -7.87 7.03
CA LYS A 62 -9.01 -8.76 8.17
C LYS A 62 -7.80 -8.85 9.12
N ILE A 63 -6.60 -8.50 8.67
CA ILE A 63 -5.36 -8.63 9.45
C ILE A 63 -4.96 -7.33 10.20
N CYS A 64 -5.60 -6.18 9.94
CA CYS A 64 -5.35 -4.94 10.69
C CYS A 64 -6.61 -4.46 11.43
N PRO A 65 -6.52 -4.21 12.75
CA PRO A 65 -5.48 -3.33 13.29
C PRO A 65 -4.72 -3.98 14.45
N ILE A 66 -3.60 -4.66 14.15
CA ILE A 66 -2.53 -4.73 15.15
C ILE A 66 -1.76 -3.42 15.02
N SER A 67 -2.23 -2.39 15.72
CA SER A 67 -1.41 -1.22 16.00
C SER A 67 -0.26 -1.67 16.88
N PHE A 68 0.93 -1.82 16.31
CA PHE A 68 2.14 -1.75 17.12
C PHE A 68 2.30 -0.30 17.56
N SER A 69 1.64 0.06 18.67
CA SER A 69 1.99 1.26 19.43
C SER A 69 3.44 1.08 19.84
N GLY A 70 4.33 1.83 19.19
CA GLY A 70 5.75 1.87 19.54
C GLY A 70 5.96 2.60 20.86
N ASP A 71 5.45 2.05 21.96
CA ASP A 71 5.71 2.54 23.30
C ASP A 71 6.92 1.81 23.89
N HIS A 72 8.10 2.07 23.32
CA HIS A 72 9.36 1.82 24.00
C HIS A 72 10.16 3.10 24.12
N ILE A 73 9.74 3.88 25.12
CA ILE A 73 10.57 4.57 26.13
C ILE A 73 11.94 5.02 25.60
N ALA A 74 12.04 6.32 25.29
CA ALA A 74 13.32 7.01 25.24
C ALA A 74 14.06 6.79 26.58
N PRO A 75 15.34 6.37 26.58
CA PRO A 75 16.09 6.25 27.83
C PRO A 75 16.22 7.65 28.43
N VAL A 76 15.62 7.79 29.60
CA VAL A 76 15.85 8.86 30.56
C VAL A 76 17.35 9.02 30.79
N GLY A 77 17.80 10.27 30.64
CA GLY A 77 18.86 10.86 31.46
C GLY A 77 20.26 10.31 31.26
N MET A 78 21.06 11.01 30.45
CA MET A 78 22.49 11.10 30.73
C MET A 78 22.95 12.56 30.56
N ASP A 79 23.00 13.22 31.72
CA ASP A 79 23.98 14.18 32.20
C ASP A 79 24.50 15.26 31.22
N SER A 80 24.06 16.49 31.49
CA SER A 80 24.91 17.62 31.86
C SER A 80 26.20 17.85 31.04
N ASP A 81 26.15 18.80 30.10
CA ASP A 81 27.04 19.97 30.13
C ASP A 81 26.66 20.96 29.02
N THR A 82 25.65 21.79 29.29
CA THR A 82 25.49 23.07 28.62
C THR A 82 25.95 24.18 29.57
N PRO A 83 27.04 24.93 29.28
CA PRO A 83 27.37 26.10 30.07
C PRO A 83 26.33 27.18 29.80
N SER A 84 25.66 27.59 30.88
CA SER A 84 24.63 28.62 30.90
C SER A 84 25.26 30.03 30.98
N VAL A 85 25.00 30.83 29.94
CA VAL A 85 24.63 32.27 29.90
C VAL A 85 25.42 33.31 30.71
N SER A 86 25.86 34.39 30.02
CA SER A 86 25.44 35.77 30.34
C SER A 86 25.92 36.80 29.30
N VAL A 87 24.99 37.27 28.46
CA VAL A 87 25.18 38.53 27.71
C VAL A 87 24.70 39.65 28.62
N ASN A 88 25.65 40.36 29.25
CA ASN A 88 25.33 41.58 29.98
C ASN A 88 25.40 42.79 29.04
N LYS A 89 24.24 43.41 28.87
CA LYS A 89 24.00 44.69 28.22
C LYS A 89 24.48 45.81 29.14
N ILE A 90 25.48 46.59 28.73
CA ILE A 90 25.80 47.88 29.35
C ILE A 90 25.91 48.90 28.23
N GLY A 91 25.01 49.88 28.25
CA GLY A 91 25.10 51.08 27.44
C GLY A 91 25.94 52.14 28.13
N VAL A 92 26.73 52.86 27.33
CA VAL A 92 26.82 54.33 27.26
C VAL A 92 27.08 54.67 25.80
#